data_AF-A0A7Z7YS81-F1
#
_entry.id   AF-A0A7Z7YS81-F1
#
_cell.length_a   1.000
_cell.length_b   1.000
_cell.length_c   1.000
_cell.angle_alpha   90.00
_cell.angle_beta   90.00
_cell.angle_gamma   90.00
#
_symmetry.space_group_name_H-M   'P 1'
#
loop_
_entity.id
_entity.type
_entity.pdbx_description
1 polymer ?
#
loop_
_entity_poly.entity_id
_entity_poly.type
_entity_poly.pdbx_seq_one_letter_code
_entity_poly.pdbx_strand_id
1 'polypeptide(L)'
;MTINQKRFNGNSRSTVGTVSDIYASVRLLWSRIGEPFVGYSDAYSFNSPKGMCKTCEGLGYIEDINLDELLDWDKSLNEGAIDFPSFGPDKERGKAYRDSGLFDN
;
A
#
# COMPACT_ATOMS: atom_id res chain seq x y z
N MET A 1 -35.81 11.43 -15.70
CA MET A 1 -34.66 10.67 -15.19
C MET A 1 -33.43 11.20 -15.90
N THR A 2 -32.62 12.00 -15.21
CA THR A 2 -31.46 12.68 -15.82
C THR A 2 -30.25 11.77 -15.64
N ILE A 3 -29.76 11.18 -16.73
CA ILE A 3 -28.56 10.33 -16.69
C ILE A 3 -27.34 11.25 -16.67
N ASN A 4 -26.69 11.37 -15.52
CA ASN A 4 -25.48 12.16 -15.36
C ASN A 4 -24.25 11.33 -15.79
N GLN A 5 -23.73 11.59 -16.99
CA GLN A 5 -22.50 10.97 -17.49
C GLN A 5 -21.28 11.82 -17.12
N LYS A 6 -20.93 11.82 -15.83
CA LYS A 6 -19.69 12.47 -15.38
C LYS A 6 -18.50 11.60 -15.79
N ARG A 7 -17.46 12.20 -16.39
CA ARG A 7 -16.22 11.46 -16.68
C ARG A 7 -15.63 10.94 -15.37
N PHE A 8 -15.24 9.67 -15.36
CA PHE A 8 -14.51 9.11 -14.24
C PHE A 8 -13.12 9.73 -14.16
N ASN A 9 -12.80 10.30 -13.00
CA ASN A 9 -11.44 10.68 -12.67
C ASN A 9 -10.85 9.61 -11.75
N GLY A 10 -9.60 9.22 -12.00
CA GLY A 10 -8.93 8.16 -11.24
C GLY A 10 -8.65 8.59 -9.81
N ASN A 11 -9.08 7.79 -8.84
CA ASN A 11 -8.62 7.82 -7.46
C ASN A 11 -8.26 6.37 -7.11
N SER A 12 -7.16 6.13 -6.39
CA SER A 12 -6.74 4.79 -5.97
C SER A 12 -7.81 4.03 -5.16
N ARG A 13 -8.77 4.76 -4.57
CA ARG A 13 -9.91 4.21 -3.82
C ARG A 13 -11.19 4.06 -4.65
N SER A 14 -11.18 4.43 -5.93
CA SER A 14 -12.33 4.27 -6.82
C SER A 14 -12.46 2.81 -7.24
N THR A 15 -13.57 2.17 -6.85
CA THR A 15 -13.94 0.81 -7.26
C THR A 15 -15.24 0.82 -8.05
N VAL A 16 -15.55 -0.28 -8.74
CA VAL A 16 -16.86 -0.47 -9.40
C VAL A 16 -18.01 -0.28 -8.41
N GLY A 17 -17.84 -0.71 -7.16
CA GLY A 17 -18.84 -0.56 -6.10
C GLY A 17 -19.10 0.88 -5.69
N THR A 18 -18.06 1.74 -5.62
CA THR A 18 -18.23 3.17 -5.33
C THR A 18 -18.78 3.95 -6.51
N VAL A 19 -18.39 3.56 -7.74
CA VAL A 19 -18.86 4.21 -8.97
C VAL A 19 -20.34 3.96 -9.24
N SER A 20 -20.82 2.75 -8.91
CA SER A 20 -22.22 2.35 -9.10
C SER A 20 -23.12 2.71 -7.92
N ASP A 21 -22.61 3.36 -6.88
CA ASP A 21 -23.28 3.60 -5.59
C ASP A 21 -23.75 2.34 -4.82
N ILE A 22 -23.55 1.13 -5.37
CA ILE A 22 -23.89 -0.14 -4.72
C ILE A 22 -23.21 -0.25 -3.36
N TYR A 23 -21.99 0.27 -3.24
CA TYR A 23 -21.21 0.27 -2.01
C TYR A 23 -21.94 0.94 -0.82
N ALA A 24 -22.73 1.98 -1.05
CA ALA A 24 -23.49 2.61 0.03
C ALA A 24 -24.58 1.66 0.57
N SER A 25 -25.31 1.00 -0.32
CA SER A 25 -26.36 0.05 0.03
C SER A 25 -25.82 -1.17 0.75
N VAL A 26 -24.70 -1.73 0.29
CA VAL A 26 -24.06 -2.90 0.90
C VAL A 26 -23.61 -2.59 2.34
N ARG A 27 -23.01 -1.42 2.59
CA ARG A 27 -22.62 -1.02 3.94
C ARG A 27 -23.80 -0.86 4.88
N LEU A 28 -24.89 -0.25 4.40
CA LEU A 28 -26.12 -0.11 5.17
C LEU A 28 -26.75 -1.47 5.49
N LEU A 29 -26.76 -2.39 4.53
CA LEU A 29 -27.27 -3.74 4.71
C LEU A 29 -26.51 -4.44 5.84
N TRP A 30 -25.18 -4.52 5.75
CA TRP A 30 -24.35 -5.17 6.76
C TRP A 30 -24.40 -4.51 8.13
N SER A 31 -24.56 -3.18 8.20
CA SER A 31 -24.77 -2.52 9.49
C SER A 31 -26.07 -2.91 10.21
N ARG A 32 -27.03 -3.52 9.51
CA ARG A 32 -28.30 -3.96 10.06
C ARG A 32 -28.37 -5.46 10.31
N ILE A 33 -27.75 -6.27 9.44
CA ILE A 33 -27.85 -7.73 9.49
C ILE A 33 -26.60 -8.41 10.06
N GLY A 34 -25.51 -7.65 10.26
CA GLY A 34 -24.23 -8.20 10.72
C GLY A 34 -24.30 -8.69 12.16
N GLU A 35 -23.90 -9.94 12.37
CA GLU A 35 -23.74 -10.57 13.68
C GLU A 35 -22.29 -11.04 13.87
N PRO A 36 -21.59 -10.65 14.94
CA PRO A 36 -22.03 -9.70 15.97
C PRO A 36 -22.15 -8.26 15.43
N PHE A 37 -22.90 -7.41 16.15
CA PHE A 37 -22.98 -5.99 15.80
C PHE A 37 -21.63 -5.29 16.07
N VAL A 38 -20.94 -4.91 15.01
CA VAL A 38 -19.62 -4.25 15.07
C VAL A 38 -19.68 -2.74 14.80
N GLY A 39 -20.86 -2.19 14.50
CA GLY A 39 -21.06 -0.76 14.29
C GLY A 39 -22.03 -0.43 13.15
N TYR A 40 -22.18 0.86 12.90
CA TYR A 40 -23.02 1.38 11.82
C TYR A 40 -22.29 1.33 10.46
N SER A 41 -22.89 1.87 9.40
CA SER A 41 -22.38 1.82 8.02
C SER A 41 -20.92 2.30 7.85
N ASP A 42 -20.45 3.19 8.73
CA ASP A 42 -19.06 3.67 8.78
C ASP A 42 -18.04 2.61 9.19
N ALA A 43 -18.43 1.62 10.00
CA ALA A 43 -17.60 0.48 10.37
C ALA A 43 -17.34 -0.48 9.20
N TYR A 44 -18.17 -0.44 8.16
CA TYR A 44 -18.03 -1.25 6.94
C TYR A 44 -17.39 -0.47 5.79
N SER A 45 -16.76 0.68 6.10
CA SER A 45 -16.27 1.59 5.08
C SER A 45 -14.75 1.63 4.99
N PHE A 46 -14.18 1.20 3.87
CA PHE A 46 -12.75 1.34 3.58
C PHE A 46 -12.29 2.82 3.43
N ASN A 47 -13.23 3.74 3.21
CA ASN A 47 -12.96 5.19 3.21
C ASN A 47 -13.07 5.84 4.60
N SER A 48 -13.36 5.07 5.65
CA SER A 48 -13.56 5.58 7.01
C SER A 48 -12.50 5.00 7.96
N PRO A 49 -11.87 5.80 8.83
CA PRO A 49 -10.93 5.28 9.83
C PRO A 49 -11.52 4.19 10.74
N LYS A 50 -12.84 4.18 10.91
CA LYS A 50 -13.56 3.18 11.72
C LYS A 50 -13.72 1.82 11.05
N GLY A 51 -13.64 1.76 9.72
CA GLY A 51 -13.86 0.52 8.95
C GLY A 51 -12.71 0.13 8.04
N MET A 52 -11.74 1.01 7.81
CA MET A 52 -10.59 0.72 6.96
C MET A 52 -9.58 -0.17 7.69
N CYS A 53 -8.91 -1.02 6.92
CA CYS A 53 -7.75 -1.76 7.39
C CYS A 53 -6.65 -0.77 7.81
N LYS A 54 -6.05 -0.96 8.99
CA LYS A 54 -4.99 -0.09 9.51
C LYS A 54 -3.67 -0.21 8.75
N THR A 55 -3.45 -1.34 8.06
CA THR A 55 -2.20 -1.61 7.36
C THR A 55 -2.19 -1.01 5.96
N CYS A 56 -3.29 -1.13 5.21
CA CYS A 56 -3.39 -0.62 3.83
C CYS A 56 -4.26 0.63 3.69
N GLU A 57 -4.79 1.17 4.79
CA GLU A 57 -5.62 2.38 4.83
C GLU A 57 -6.80 2.36 3.83
N GLY A 58 -7.38 1.16 3.66
CA GLY A 58 -8.51 0.94 2.76
C GLY A 58 -8.19 0.92 1.27
N LEU A 59 -6.91 0.84 0.88
CA LEU A 59 -6.49 0.69 -0.51
C LEU A 59 -6.60 -0.76 -1.02
N GLY A 60 -6.50 -1.73 -0.11
CA GLY A 60 -6.54 -3.16 -0.45
C GLY A 60 -5.20 -3.76 -0.89
N TYR A 61 -4.18 -2.93 -1.08
CA TYR A 61 -2.80 -3.32 -1.35
C TYR A 61 -1.84 -2.36 -0.64
N ILE A 62 -0.57 -2.77 -0.53
CA ILE A 62 0.52 -1.95 0.02
C ILE A 62 1.59 -1.92 -1.06
N GLU A 63 2.09 -0.73 -1.37
CA GLU A 63 3.30 -0.55 -2.18
C GLU A 63 4.47 -0.52 -1.21
N ASP A 64 5.32 -1.53 -1.27
CA ASP A 64 6.50 -1.66 -0.41
C ASP A 64 7.73 -1.99 -1.26
N ILE A 65 8.90 -1.80 -0.67
CA ILE A 65 10.17 -2.11 -1.31
C ILE A 65 10.36 -3.63 -1.33
N ASN A 66 10.59 -4.19 -2.51
CA ASN A 66 11.02 -5.57 -2.64
C ASN A 66 12.51 -5.69 -2.29
N LEU A 67 12.81 -6.23 -1.12
CA LEU A 67 14.20 -6.35 -0.65
C LEU A 67 15.01 -7.35 -1.49
N ASP A 68 14.41 -8.39 -2.04
CA ASP A 68 15.10 -9.39 -2.86
C ASP A 68 15.47 -8.86 -4.24
N GLU A 69 14.83 -7.77 -4.68
CA GLU A 69 15.20 -7.04 -5.89
C GLU A 69 16.21 -5.94 -5.58
N LEU A 70 16.15 -5.35 -4.38
CA LEU A 70 17.07 -4.31 -3.95
C LEU A 70 18.43 -4.87 -3.49
N LEU A 71 18.46 -6.10 -2.97
CA LEU A 71 19.62 -6.70 -2.31
C LEU A 71 19.93 -8.07 -2.91
N ASP A 72 21.19 -8.23 -3.32
CA ASP A 72 21.78 -9.52 -3.65
C ASP A 72 22.44 -10.09 -2.39
N TRP A 73 21.75 -11.04 -1.76
CA TRP A 73 22.14 -11.64 -0.49
C TRP A 73 23.39 -12.53 -0.57
N ASP A 74 23.81 -12.93 -1.77
CA ASP A 74 24.97 -13.79 -1.98
C ASP A 74 26.26 -12.99 -2.24
N LYS A 75 26.16 -11.66 -2.33
CA LYS A 75 27.30 -10.76 -2.56
C LYS A 75 27.67 -10.01 -1.29
N SER A 76 28.96 -9.70 -1.16
CA SER A 76 29.44 -8.72 -0.19
C SER A 76 29.07 -7.28 -0.61
N LEU A 77 29.13 -6.34 0.32
CA LEU A 77 29.00 -4.91 0.01
C LEU A 77 30.05 -4.45 -1.03
N ASN A 78 31.22 -5.08 -1.03
CA ASN A 78 32.30 -4.83 -1.98
C ASN A 78 31.98 -5.26 -3.41
N GLU A 79 31.18 -6.32 -3.55
CA GLU A 79 30.78 -6.91 -4.83
C GLU A 79 29.49 -6.29 -5.39
N GLY A 80 28.91 -5.31 -4.67
CA GLY A 80 27.69 -4.63 -5.09
C GLY A 80 26.42 -5.37 -4.69
N ALA A 81 26.34 -5.80 -3.43
CA ALA A 81 25.14 -6.39 -2.84
C ALA A 81 23.89 -5.48 -2.89
N ILE A 82 24.05 -4.16 -2.95
CA ILE A 82 22.92 -3.23 -3.03
C ILE A 82 22.68 -2.87 -4.49
N ASP A 83 21.65 -3.46 -5.11
CA ASP A 83 21.23 -3.19 -6.48
C ASP A 83 20.41 -1.89 -6.56
N PHE A 84 21.08 -0.77 -6.27
CA PHE A 84 20.52 0.55 -6.43
C PHE A 84 21.57 1.52 -7.00
N PRO A 85 21.27 2.31 -8.06
CA PRO A 85 22.27 3.10 -8.78
C PRO A 85 23.13 4.05 -7.94
N SER A 86 22.60 4.51 -6.79
CA SER A 86 23.33 5.41 -5.88
C SER A 86 24.12 4.71 -4.78
N PHE A 87 24.00 3.39 -4.61
CA PHE A 87 24.60 2.60 -3.52
C PHE A 87 25.68 1.60 -3.98
N GLY A 88 26.02 1.57 -5.27
CA GLY A 88 27.13 0.73 -5.74
C GLY A 88 28.45 0.98 -4.98
N PRO A 89 29.39 0.03 -4.99
CA PRO A 89 30.56 0.02 -4.11
C PRO A 89 31.46 1.26 -4.26
N ASP A 90 31.51 1.84 -5.46
CA ASP A 90 32.28 3.05 -5.74
C ASP A 90 31.51 4.37 -5.56
N LYS A 91 30.20 4.28 -5.29
CA LYS A 91 29.34 5.45 -5.07
C LYS A 91 29.49 5.93 -3.64
N GLU A 92 29.34 7.24 -3.43
CA GLU A 92 29.52 7.87 -2.11
C GLU A 92 28.66 7.22 -1.01
N ARG A 93 27.40 6.88 -1.32
CA ARG A 93 26.53 6.18 -0.36
C ARG A 93 26.98 4.74 -0.11
N GLY A 94 27.41 4.00 -1.14
CA GLY A 94 27.94 2.65 -0.98
C GLY A 94 29.22 2.62 -0.13
N LYS A 95 30.14 3.56 -0.41
CA LYS A 95 31.36 3.77 0.38
C LYS A 95 31.06 4.08 1.84
N ALA A 96 30.01 4.85 2.13
CA ALA A 96 29.63 5.14 3.50
C ALA A 96 29.28 3.87 4.31
N TYR A 97 28.68 2.84 3.68
CA TYR A 97 28.43 1.56 4.34
C TYR A 97 29.69 0.71 4.42
N ARG A 98 30.40 0.54 3.29
CA ARG A 98 31.63 -0.25 3.22
C ARG A 98 32.70 0.26 4.20
N ASP A 99 32.93 1.56 4.22
CA ASP A 99 34.02 2.18 4.98
C ASP A 99 33.59 2.56 6.42
N SER A 100 32.36 2.20 6.83
CA SER A 100 31.83 2.50 8.16
C SER A 100 32.52 1.75 9.30
N GLY A 101 33.19 0.63 9.00
CA GLY A 101 33.72 -0.30 10.00
C GLY A 101 32.63 -1.11 10.75
N LEU A 102 31.37 -1.04 10.32
CA LEU A 102 30.25 -1.80 10.90
C LEU A 102 30.03 -3.17 10.23
N PHE A 103 30.64 -3.38 9.06
CA PHE A 103 30.46 -4.58 8.25
C PHE A 103 31.79 -5.26 7.99
N ASP A 104 31.77 -6.58 7.98
CA ASP A 104 32.90 -7.40 7.57
C ASP A 104 33.04 -7.25 6.05
N ASN A 105 34.11 -6.58 5.63
CA ASN A 105 34.41 -6.30 4.23
C ASN A 105 35.14 -7.46 3.55
#